data_AF-A0ABD7SHG8-F1
#
_entry.id   AF-A0ABD7SHG8-F1
#
_cell.length_a   1.000
_cell.length_b   1.000
_cell.length_c   1.000
_cell.angle_alpha   90.00
_cell.angle_beta   90.00
_cell.angle_gamma   90.00
#
_symmetry.space_group_name_H-M   'P 1'
#
loop_
_entity.id
_entity.type
_entity.pdbx_description
1 polymer ?
#
loop_
_entity_poly.entity_id
_entity_poly.type
_entity_poly.pdbx_seq_one_letter_code
_entity_poly.pdbx_strand_id
1 'polypeptide(L)'
;MEKINLVWLKRDLRLTDHAPLQAALTSGRPTLLLYLFEPMLLGDAHYSERHWRFVWQSLQAINRDLVQSKGEVLIVTSDWQTCFARIAERYAIEAIYSHQEVGLACTF
;
A
#
# COMPACT_ATOMS: atom_id res chain seq x y z
N MET A 1 -20.49 -4.06 -8.38
CA MET A 1 -19.27 -3.52 -7.76
C MET A 1 -18.33 -3.09 -8.86
N GLU A 2 -17.76 -1.89 -8.73
CA GLU A 2 -16.69 -1.42 -9.60
C GLU A 2 -15.46 -2.33 -9.47
N LYS A 3 -14.80 -2.63 -10.59
CA LYS A 3 -13.59 -3.47 -10.62
C LYS A 3 -12.36 -2.59 -10.45
N ILE A 4 -11.52 -2.93 -9.48
CA ILE A 4 -10.32 -2.16 -9.17
C ILE A 4 -9.07 -3.05 -9.15
N ASN A 5 -7.92 -2.44 -9.40
CA ASN A 5 -6.63 -2.99 -9.00
C ASN A 5 -6.26 -2.47 -7.62
N LEU A 6 -5.58 -3.29 -6.83
CA LEU A 6 -5.01 -2.90 -5.56
C LEU A 6 -3.48 -2.90 -5.67
N VAL A 7 -2.84 -1.78 -5.40
CA VAL A 7 -1.38 -1.71 -5.23
C VAL A 7 -1.10 -1.58 -3.74
N TRP A 8 -0.59 -2.65 -3.14
CA TRP A 8 -0.22 -2.69 -1.73
C TRP A 8 1.24 -2.26 -1.58
N LEU A 9 1.40 -1.02 -1.13
CA LEU A 9 2.68 -0.43 -0.76
C LEU A 9 3.11 -0.99 0.59
N LYS A 10 4.35 -1.49 0.63
CA LYS A 10 5.01 -2.00 1.83
C LYS A 10 6.22 -1.09 2.14
N ARG A 11 7.44 -1.61 2.26
CA ARG A 11 8.65 -0.79 2.48
C ARG A 11 9.03 0.05 1.26
N ASP A 12 8.61 -0.37 0.06
CA ASP A 12 8.89 0.34 -1.18
C ASP A 12 7.94 1.52 -1.40
N LEU A 13 8.14 2.59 -0.63
CA LEU A 13 7.35 3.81 -0.67
C LEU A 13 7.81 4.76 -1.79
N ARG A 14 7.56 4.40 -3.05
CA ARG A 14 7.84 5.26 -4.22
C ARG A 14 6.80 5.14 -5.32
N LEU A 15 6.63 6.23 -6.09
CA LEU A 15 5.75 6.26 -7.27
C LEU A 15 6.50 6.06 -8.59
N THR A 16 7.76 6.50 -8.65
CA THR A 16 8.63 6.37 -9.82
C THR A 16 9.42 5.06 -9.75
N ASP A 17 9.67 4.47 -10.92
CA ASP A 17 10.37 3.18 -11.03
C ASP A 17 9.75 2.08 -10.12
N HIS A 18 8.42 2.00 -10.14
CA HIS A 18 7.65 1.07 -9.34
C HIS A 18 6.89 0.09 -10.25
N ALA A 19 7.54 -1.01 -10.61
CA ALA A 19 6.98 -2.01 -11.55
C ALA A 19 5.58 -2.52 -11.19
N PRO A 20 5.23 -2.81 -9.92
CA PRO A 20 3.87 -3.21 -9.57
C PRO A 20 2.82 -2.11 -9.84
N LEU A 21 3.20 -0.85 -9.67
CA LEU A 21 2.31 0.28 -9.93
C LEU A 21 2.13 0.48 -11.44
N GLN A 22 3.22 0.38 -12.21
CA GLN A 22 3.16 0.43 -13.67
C GLN A 22 2.27 -0.68 -14.23
N ALA A 23 2.39 -1.92 -13.73
CA ALA A 23 1.56 -3.03 -14.14
C ALA A 23 0.07 -2.78 -13.86
N ALA A 24 -0.25 -2.29 -12.66
CA ALA A 24 -1.63 -1.94 -12.29
C ALA A 24 -2.22 -0.85 -13.18
N LEU A 25 -1.46 0.22 -13.45
CA LEU A 25 -1.92 1.32 -14.30
C LEU A 25 -2.08 0.93 -15.77
N THR A 26 -1.19 0.06 -16.28
CA THR A 26 -1.24 -0.42 -17.67
C THR A 26 -2.49 -1.25 -17.96
N SER A 27 -3.13 -1.82 -16.93
CA SER A 27 -4.38 -2.56 -17.09
C SER A 27 -5.59 -1.66 -17.44
N GLY A 28 -5.46 -0.34 -17.36
CA GLY A 28 -6.52 0.62 -17.65
C GLY A 28 -7.69 0.62 -16.66
N ARG A 29 -7.54 -0.03 -15.50
CA ARG A 29 -8.57 -0.06 -14.44
C ARG A 29 -8.27 0.98 -13.35
N PRO A 30 -9.31 1.45 -12.63
CA PRO A 30 -9.10 2.22 -11.40
C PRO A 30 -8.16 1.47 -10.46
N THR A 31 -7.17 2.18 -9.93
CA THR A 31 -6.12 1.60 -9.08
C THR A 31 -6.16 2.25 -7.71
N LEU A 32 -6.35 1.45 -6.67
CA LEU A 32 -6.29 1.86 -5.28
C LEU A 32 -4.88 1.63 -4.75
N LEU A 33 -4.23 2.70 -4.29
CA LEU A 33 -2.96 2.62 -3.55
C LEU A 33 -3.28 2.39 -2.07
N LEU A 34 -2.68 1.38 -1.46
CA LEU A 34 -2.94 0.99 -0.08
C LEU A 34 -1.63 0.86 0.70
N TYR A 35 -1.58 1.42 1.90
CA TYR A 35 -0.55 1.14 2.90
C TYR A 35 -1.19 0.71 4.22
N LEU A 36 -0.65 -0.35 4.82
CA LEU A 36 -1.13 -0.91 6.08
C LEU A 36 -0.10 -0.73 7.19
N PHE A 37 -0.49 -0.03 8.26
CA PHE A 37 0.19 -0.11 9.55
C PHE A 37 -0.29 -1.37 10.27
N GLU A 38 0.38 -2.49 10.05
CA GLU A 38 0.00 -3.77 10.64
C GLU A 38 0.33 -3.80 12.14
N PRO A 39 -0.65 -4.11 13.02
CA PRO A 39 -0.44 -4.15 14.46
C PRO A 39 0.72 -5.08 14.89
N MET A 40 0.94 -6.17 14.16
CA MET A 40 2.04 -7.11 14.42
C MET A 40 3.43 -6.44 14.26
N LEU A 41 3.57 -5.52 13.31
CA LEU A 41 4.83 -4.80 13.08
C LEU A 41 5.00 -3.63 14.05
N LEU A 42 3.90 -2.97 14.44
CA LEU A 42 3.96 -1.85 15.38
C LEU A 42 4.50 -2.24 16.76
N GLY A 43 4.35 -3.51 17.16
CA GLY A 43 4.87 -4.06 18.42
C GLY A 43 6.26 -4.72 18.31
N ASP A 44 6.85 -4.78 17.12
CA ASP A 44 8.10 -5.50 16.88
C ASP A 44 9.33 -4.64 17.27
N ALA A 45 10.24 -5.21 18.04
CA ALA A 45 11.43 -4.55 18.59
C ALA A 45 12.43 -4.08 17.51
N HIS A 46 12.33 -4.59 16.29
CA HIS A 46 13.14 -4.14 15.15
C HIS A 46 12.70 -2.76 14.62
N TYR A 47 11.51 -2.29 14.99
CA TYR A 47 10.96 -1.02 14.54
C TYR A 47 10.95 0.01 15.67
N SER A 48 11.75 1.06 15.50
CA SER A 48 11.75 2.21 16.42
C SER A 48 10.75 3.27 15.99
N GLU A 49 10.39 4.18 16.90
CA GLU A 49 9.59 5.37 16.58
C GLU A 49 10.18 6.17 15.41
N ARG A 50 11.52 6.25 15.32
CA ARG A 50 12.21 6.91 14.20
C ARG A 50 11.87 6.27 12.86
N HIS A 51 11.77 4.94 12.82
CA HIS A 51 11.36 4.23 11.60
C HIS A 51 9.94 4.61 11.20
N TRP A 52 8.99 4.58 12.13
CA TRP A 52 7.60 4.90 11.85
C TRP A 52 7.39 6.36 11.45
N ARG A 53 8.13 7.28 12.06
CA ARG A 53 8.16 8.68 11.62
C ARG A 53 8.63 8.82 10.18
N PHE A 54 9.67 8.09 9.78
CA PHE A 54 10.17 8.11 8.40
C PHE A 54 9.13 7.57 7.41
N VAL A 55 8.48 6.44 7.73
CA VAL A 55 7.38 5.87 6.94
C VAL A 55 6.24 6.89 6.77
N TRP A 56 5.79 7.49 7.87
CA TRP A 56 4.71 8.47 7.83
C TRP A 56 5.05 9.68 6.97
N GLN A 57 6.25 10.26 7.14
CA GLN A 57 6.71 11.38 6.32
C GLN A 57 6.83 11.02 4.84
N SER A 58 7.21 9.79 4.53
CA SER A 58 7.29 9.29 3.15
C SER A 58 5.91 9.17 2.52
N LEU A 59 4.92 8.62 3.25
CA LEU A 59 3.53 8.56 2.80
C LEU A 59 2.93 9.95 2.57
N GLN A 60 3.21 10.90 3.45
CA GLN A 60 2.80 12.30 3.27
C GLN A 60 3.44 12.93 2.02
N ALA A 61 4.71 12.61 1.73
CA ALA A 61 5.37 13.08 0.52
C ALA A 61 4.71 12.48 -0.74
N ILE A 62 4.46 11.17 -0.76
CA ILE A 62 3.74 10.51 -1.85
C ILE A 62 2.36 11.13 -2.08
N ASN A 63 1.57 11.33 -1.02
CA ASN A 63 0.23 11.91 -1.16
C ASN A 63 0.26 13.33 -1.72
N ARG A 64 1.27 14.13 -1.36
CA ARG A 64 1.47 15.47 -1.95
C ARG A 64 1.72 15.40 -3.45
N ASP A 65 2.50 14.42 -3.90
CA ASP A 65 2.80 14.24 -5.33
C ASP A 65 1.56 13.72 -6.10
N LEU A 66 0.73 12.89 -5.46
CA LEU A 66 -0.50 12.34 -6.05
C LEU A 66 -1.64 13.37 -6.22
N VAL A 67 -1.59 14.53 -5.54
CA VAL A 67 -2.60 15.59 -5.66
C VAL A 67 -2.81 15.99 -7.13
N GLN A 68 -1.74 16.06 -7.92
CA GLN A 68 -1.80 16.44 -9.33
C GLN A 68 -2.61 15.44 -10.16
N SER A 69 -2.58 14.16 -9.78
CA SER A 69 -3.33 13.07 -10.41
C SER A 69 -4.70 12.82 -9.76
N LYS A 70 -5.12 13.63 -8.78
CA LYS A 70 -6.32 13.38 -7.93
C LYS A 70 -6.31 12.00 -7.26
N GLY A 71 -5.12 11.47 -6.98
CA GLY A 71 -4.92 10.21 -6.30
C GLY A 71 -4.56 10.42 -4.83
N GLU A 72 -4.68 9.36 -4.05
CA GLU A 72 -4.24 9.32 -2.65
C GLU A 72 -3.90 7.87 -2.28
N VAL A 73 -2.94 7.69 -1.39
CA VAL A 73 -2.71 6.42 -0.70
C VAL A 73 -3.72 6.29 0.43
N LEU A 74 -4.52 5.23 0.39
CA LEU A 74 -5.33 4.81 1.51
C LEU A 74 -4.42 4.24 2.60
N ILE A 75 -4.36 4.91 3.75
CA ILE A 75 -3.52 4.52 4.88
C ILE A 75 -4.42 4.00 6.01
N VAL A 76 -4.20 2.75 6.43
CA VAL A 76 -5.06 2.09 7.43
C VAL A 76 -4.22 1.35 8.45
N THR A 77 -4.62 1.39 9.71
CA THR A 77 -4.08 0.51 10.76
C THR A 77 -4.97 -0.72 10.90
N SER A 78 -4.55 -1.84 10.30
CA SER A 78 -5.21 -3.14 10.40
C SER A 78 -4.29 -4.26 9.91
N ASP A 79 -4.66 -5.51 10.15
CA ASP A 79 -4.14 -6.64 9.39
C ASP A 79 -4.66 -6.62 7.93
N TRP A 80 -3.96 -7.32 7.04
CA TRP A 80 -4.29 -7.34 5.62
C TRP A 80 -5.59 -8.09 5.33
N GLN A 81 -5.90 -9.17 6.06
CA GLN A 81 -7.12 -9.95 5.85
C GLN A 81 -8.37 -9.10 6.09
N THR A 82 -8.41 -8.40 7.22
CA THR A 82 -9.51 -7.52 7.60
C THR A 82 -9.65 -6.36 6.62
N CYS A 83 -8.54 -5.74 6.21
CA CYS A 83 -8.59 -4.64 5.25
C CYS A 83 -9.12 -5.10 3.90
N PHE A 84 -8.59 -6.20 3.37
CA PHE A 84 -8.93 -6.69 2.04
C PHE A 84 -10.38 -7.17 2.00
N ALA A 85 -10.88 -7.81 3.07
CA ALA A 85 -12.29 -8.16 3.21
C ALA A 85 -13.18 -6.91 3.13
N ARG A 86 -12.85 -5.84 3.86
CA ARG A 86 -13.60 -4.56 3.83
C ARG A 86 -13.55 -3.87 2.47
N ILE A 87 -12.43 -3.95 1.76
CA ILE A 87 -12.32 -3.43 0.39
C ILE A 87 -13.20 -4.27 -0.54
N ALA A 88 -13.17 -5.60 -0.40
CA ALA A 88 -13.95 -6.53 -1.19
C ALA A 88 -15.47 -6.42 -0.96
N GLU A 89 -15.93 -5.85 0.15
CA GLU A 89 -17.35 -5.51 0.36
C GLU A 89 -17.83 -4.38 -0.56
N ARG A 90 -16.93 -3.49 -0.99
CA ARG A 90 -17.25 -2.29 -1.79
C ARG A 90 -16.83 -2.41 -3.25
N TYR A 91 -15.73 -3.12 -3.51
CA TYR A 91 -15.09 -3.20 -4.82
C TYR A 91 -14.77 -4.63 -5.19
N ALA A 92 -14.82 -4.95 -6.49
CA ALA A 92 -14.33 -6.21 -7.00
C ALA A 92 -12.82 -6.07 -7.25
N ILE A 93 -12.00 -6.68 -6.39
CA ILE A 93 -10.54 -6.67 -6.54
C ILE A 93 -10.19 -7.61 -7.70
N GLU A 94 -9.75 -7.06 -8.83
CA GLU A 94 -9.36 -7.84 -10.01
C GLU A 94 -7.94 -8.40 -9.86
N ALA A 95 -7.02 -7.57 -9.35
CA ALA A 95 -5.63 -7.93 -9.18
C ALA A 95 -5.01 -7.17 -8.00
N ILE A 96 -4.07 -7.83 -7.33
CA ILE A 96 -3.27 -7.27 -6.24
C ILE A 96 -1.82 -7.25 -6.69
N TYR A 97 -1.21 -6.07 -6.62
CA TYR A 97 0.17 -5.81 -6.98
C TYR A 97 0.92 -5.36 -5.74
N SER A 98 2.09 -5.92 -5.47
CA SER A 98 2.98 -5.44 -4.41
C SER A 98 4.42 -5.68 -4.81
N HIS A 99 5.34 -4.90 -4.25
CA HIS A 99 6.75 -5.18 -4.41
C HIS A 99 7.11 -6.45 -3.62
N GLN A 100 7.85 -7.36 -4.24
CA GLN A 100 8.36 -8.54 -3.54
C GLN A 100 9.43 -8.09 -2.55
N GLU A 101 9.18 -8.28 -1.26
CA GLU A 101 10.19 -8.02 -0.23
C GLU A 101 11.08 -9.26 -0.02
N VAL A 102 12.37 -9.03 0.22
CA VAL A 102 13.30 -10.04 0.73
C VAL A 102 13.67 -9.65 2.16
N GLY A 103 13.36 -10.50 3.14
CA GLY A 103 13.49 -10.17 4.57
C GLY A 103 13.07 -11.30 5.52
N LEU A 104 12.96 -10.99 6.82
CA LEU A 104 12.47 -11.92 7.86
C LEU A 104 11.13 -12.55 7.43
N ALA A 105 10.94 -13.83 7.77
CA ALA A 105 9.90 -14.71 7.21
C ALA A 105 8.43 -14.31 7.48
N CYS A 106 8.18 -13.10 7.97
CA CYS A 106 6.90 -12.53 8.35
C CYS A 106 6.32 -11.53 7.34
N THR A 107 7.04 -11.18 6.27
CA THR A 107 6.56 -10.26 5.21
C THR A 107 6.85 -10.83 3.83
N PHE A 108 6.00 -11.73 3.32
CA PHE A 108 5.98 -12.17 1.92
C PHE A 108 4.72 -11.67 1.24
#